data_AF-A0A931SKF1-F1
#
_entry.id   AF-A0A931SKF1-F1
#
_cell.length_a   1.000
_cell.length_b   1.000
_cell.length_c   1.000
_cell.angle_alpha   90.00
_cell.angle_beta   90.00
_cell.angle_gamma   90.00
#
_symmetry.space_group_name_H-M   'P 1'
#
loop_
_entity.id
_entity.type
_entity.pdbx_description
1 polymer ?
#
loop_
_entity_poly.entity_id
_entity_poly.type
_entity_poly.pdbx_seq_one_letter_code
_entity_poly.pdbx_strand_id
1 'polypeptide(L)'
;MSATATALEIKDRAEYSVSIGILALMSALPIAEILGREFFGRGVPGSIAMVQHLTLWITFLGAALAARSGRLLTMATPALLPERIRPWAHILTSGLAAGIVVSLLLASVEIIRVDRESGATVAWGIPVWIAVAIMPVGFLLIAARLIWNAAPAWRGRGIAALGLSLPALIGLTPALTDWKLLLIALGSFLGSVLTPVNEALILLMAGAVGILLYGPPFQRLRKGLAAFLALPLSLAAGPALPTPASLALVFLKAGSLLFGTGFVIIPLLAPDVVETYRWMTQKEFFDGVTLG
;
A
#
# COMPACT_ATOMS: atom_id res chain seq x y z
N MET A 1 39.89 6.62 -17.58
CA MET A 1 39.08 5.44 -17.18
C MET A 1 39.09 5.17 -15.67
N SER A 2 39.97 5.77 -14.85
CA SER A 2 39.98 5.57 -13.38
C SER A 2 38.93 6.40 -12.63
N ALA A 3 38.75 7.70 -12.93
CA ALA A 3 37.86 8.59 -12.16
C ALA A 3 36.37 8.20 -12.18
N THR A 4 35.87 7.68 -13.31
CA THR A 4 34.49 7.20 -13.44
C THR A 4 34.23 5.89 -12.69
N ALA A 5 35.25 5.02 -12.56
CA ALA A 5 35.13 3.79 -11.79
C ALA A 5 35.10 4.08 -10.29
N THR A 6 35.98 4.97 -9.81
CA THR A 6 36.03 5.37 -8.40
C THR A 6 34.75 6.09 -7.95
N ALA A 7 34.17 6.95 -8.81
CA ALA A 7 32.92 7.64 -8.51
C ALA A 7 31.72 6.68 -8.37
N LEU A 8 31.69 5.60 -9.14
CA LEU A 8 30.62 4.58 -9.07
C LEU A 8 30.75 3.70 -7.82
N GLU A 9 31.97 3.32 -7.43
CA GLU A 9 32.21 2.56 -6.20
C GLU A 9 31.85 3.34 -4.92
N ILE A 10 32.14 4.65 -4.90
CA ILE A 10 31.80 5.53 -3.77
C ILE A 10 30.28 5.64 -3.62
N LYS A 11 29.55 5.81 -4.73
CA LYS A 11 28.08 5.90 -4.73
C LYS A 11 27.44 4.61 -4.22
N ASP A 12 27.94 3.46 -4.66
CA ASP A 12 27.43 2.16 -4.23
C ASP A 12 27.66 1.94 -2.73
N ARG A 13 28.86 2.23 -2.23
CA ARG A 13 29.16 2.17 -0.79
C ARG A 13 28.27 3.09 0.04
N ALA A 14 27.93 4.27 -0.48
CA ALA A 14 27.03 5.20 0.20
C ALA A 14 25.61 4.60 0.35
N GLU A 15 25.02 4.04 -0.72
CA GLU A 15 23.68 3.42 -0.67
C GLU A 15 23.62 2.25 0.34
N TYR A 16 24.66 1.42 0.40
CA TYR A 16 24.75 0.32 1.37
C TYR A 16 24.95 0.82 2.80
N SER A 17 25.80 1.83 3.02
CA SER A 17 26.05 2.39 4.35
C SER A 17 24.79 3.00 4.99
N VAL A 18 23.96 3.69 4.20
CA VAL A 18 22.69 4.26 4.66
C VAL A 18 21.71 3.16 5.06
N SER A 19 21.61 2.09 4.27
CA SER A 19 20.71 0.96 4.55
C SER A 19 21.13 0.21 5.82
N ILE A 20 22.44 -0.01 6.00
CA ILE A 20 23.00 -0.63 7.20
C ILE A 20 22.77 0.25 8.43
N GLY A 21 22.96 1.57 8.31
CA GLY A 21 22.72 2.51 9.41
C GLY A 21 21.26 2.51 9.88
N ILE A 22 20.31 2.47 8.95
CA ILE A 22 18.87 2.41 9.27
C ILE A 22 18.52 1.07 9.93
N LEU A 23 19.00 -0.06 9.40
CA LEU A 23 18.78 -1.37 10.02
C LEU A 23 19.36 -1.46 11.43
N ALA A 24 20.58 -0.95 11.63
CA ALA A 24 21.21 -0.89 12.93
C ALA A 24 20.38 -0.03 13.90
N LEU A 25 19.87 1.13 13.45
CA LEU A 25 19.04 2.00 14.26
C LEU A 25 17.68 1.36 14.60
N MET A 26 17.05 0.68 13.64
CA MET A 26 15.79 -0.07 13.85
C MET A 26 15.93 -1.19 14.87
N SER A 27 17.08 -1.86 14.90
CA SER A 27 17.36 -2.91 15.87
C SER A 27 17.77 -2.33 17.23
N ALA A 28 18.55 -1.26 17.25
CA ALA A 28 19.08 -0.67 18.48
C ALA A 28 18.03 0.10 19.29
N LEU A 29 17.10 0.81 18.64
CA LEU A 29 16.10 1.63 19.33
C LEU A 29 15.18 0.82 20.26
N PRO A 30 14.56 -0.31 19.84
CA PRO A 30 13.77 -1.15 20.73
C PRO A 30 14.59 -1.73 21.88
N ILE A 31 15.82 -2.15 21.61
CA ILE A 31 16.72 -2.74 22.62
C ILE A 31 17.06 -1.67 23.67
N ALA A 32 17.41 -0.46 23.24
CA ALA A 32 17.67 0.65 24.14
C ALA A 32 16.43 1.06 24.94
N GLU A 33 15.23 1.00 24.36
CA GLU A 33 13.97 1.25 25.06
C GLU A 33 13.70 0.20 26.15
N ILE A 34 13.86 -1.09 25.83
CA ILE A 34 13.65 -2.20 26.77
C ILE A 34 14.64 -2.10 27.93
N LEU A 35 15.94 -1.92 27.62
CA LEU A 35 16.98 -1.76 28.64
C LEU A 35 16.78 -0.50 29.48
N GLY A 36 16.34 0.61 28.87
CA GLY A 36 16.04 1.86 29.57
C GLY A 36 14.91 1.72 30.58
N ARG A 37 13.84 0.98 30.22
CA ARG A 37 12.75 0.64 31.15
C ARG A 37 13.26 -0.22 32.30
N GLU A 38 14.08 -1.23 32.01
CA GLU A 38 14.55 -2.19 33.01
C GLU A 38 15.55 -1.59 34.01
N PHE A 39 16.55 -0.84 33.52
CA PHE A 39 17.64 -0.33 34.37
C PHE A 39 17.37 1.05 34.98
N PHE A 40 16.60 1.90 34.29
CA PHE A 40 16.40 3.31 34.69
C PHE A 40 14.93 3.65 34.97
N GLY A 41 14.01 2.69 34.85
CA GLY A 41 12.57 2.91 35.07
C GLY A 41 11.93 3.88 34.07
N ARG A 42 12.65 4.28 33.01
CA ARG A 42 12.21 5.26 32.01
C ARG A 42 12.44 4.69 30.61
N GLY A 43 11.35 4.43 29.90
CA GLY A 43 11.41 4.07 28.47
C GLY A 43 11.57 5.32 27.61
N VAL A 44 12.12 5.14 26.40
CA VAL A 44 12.20 6.20 25.39
C VAL A 44 10.81 6.38 24.76
N PRO A 45 10.10 7.50 24.99
CA PRO A 45 8.75 7.68 24.48
C PRO A 45 8.76 7.72 22.96
N GLY A 46 7.89 6.93 22.32
CA GLY A 46 7.69 6.95 20.87
C GLY A 46 8.74 6.18 20.05
N SER A 47 9.57 5.34 20.68
CA SER A 47 10.52 4.46 19.99
C SER A 47 9.83 3.52 18.99
N ILE A 48 8.67 2.94 19.36
CA ILE A 48 7.86 2.11 18.44
C ILE A 48 7.45 2.87 17.19
N ALA A 49 7.00 4.12 17.34
CA ALA A 49 6.62 4.96 16.20
C ALA A 49 7.84 5.28 15.32
N MET A 50 9.01 5.52 15.92
CA MET A 50 10.24 5.76 15.16
C MET A 50 10.64 4.51 14.35
N VAL A 51 10.57 3.32 14.94
CA VAL A 51 10.90 2.07 14.26
C VAL A 51 9.97 1.85 13.07
N GLN A 52 8.67 2.11 13.19
CA GLN A 52 7.73 2.01 12.05
C GLN A 52 8.14 2.90 10.88
N HIS A 53 8.55 4.13 11.14
CA HIS A 53 9.00 5.04 10.08
C HIS A 53 10.35 4.62 9.52
N LEU A 54 11.28 4.14 10.35
CA LEU A 54 12.53 3.57 9.84
C LEU A 54 12.29 2.32 8.97
N THR A 55 11.25 1.52 9.26
CA THR A 55 10.81 0.41 8.41
C THR A 55 10.43 0.92 7.03
N LEU A 56 9.65 1.99 6.96
CA LEU A 56 9.29 2.63 5.70
C LEU A 56 10.54 3.02 4.91
N TRP A 57 11.53 3.61 5.58
CA TRP A 57 12.77 4.04 4.93
C TRP A 57 13.57 2.86 4.37
N ILE A 58 13.77 1.80 5.15
CA ILE A 58 14.51 0.63 4.67
C ILE A 58 13.77 -0.10 3.55
N THR A 59 12.43 -0.15 3.59
CA THR A 59 11.63 -0.75 2.51
C THR A 59 11.81 0.01 1.20
N PHE A 60 11.77 1.35 1.23
CA PHE A 60 11.96 2.15 0.02
C PHE A 60 13.39 2.11 -0.52
N LEU A 61 14.39 2.15 0.37
CA LEU A 61 15.79 1.98 -0.02
C LEU A 61 16.05 0.59 -0.60
N GLY A 62 15.52 -0.45 0.03
CA GLY A 62 15.60 -1.83 -0.45
C GLY A 62 14.93 -2.01 -1.81
N ALA A 63 13.76 -1.42 -2.02
CA ALA A 63 13.06 -1.43 -3.31
C ALA A 63 13.86 -0.69 -4.39
N ALA A 64 14.43 0.48 -4.08
CA ALA A 64 15.28 1.23 -5.00
C ALA A 64 16.54 0.42 -5.37
N LEU A 65 17.21 -0.21 -4.40
CA LEU A 65 18.36 -1.09 -4.61
C LEU A 65 18.00 -2.30 -5.47
N ALA A 66 16.86 -2.96 -5.22
CA ALA A 66 16.40 -4.10 -6.00
C ALA A 66 16.17 -3.73 -7.48
N ALA A 67 15.58 -2.56 -7.74
CA ALA A 67 15.34 -2.03 -9.08
C ALA A 67 16.62 -1.80 -9.92
N ARG A 68 17.80 -1.77 -9.28
CA ARG A 68 19.10 -1.66 -9.98
C ARG A 68 19.46 -2.93 -10.76
N SER A 69 19.05 -4.09 -10.26
CA SER A 69 19.75 -5.33 -10.61
C SER A 69 19.33 -5.92 -11.96
N GLY A 70 18.27 -5.42 -12.60
CA GLY A 70 17.80 -5.83 -13.94
C GLY A 70 17.53 -7.33 -14.12
N ARG A 71 17.70 -8.13 -13.06
CA ARG A 71 17.81 -9.59 -13.10
C ARG A 71 16.53 -10.32 -12.70
N LEU A 72 15.49 -9.59 -12.31
CA LEU A 72 14.22 -10.16 -11.86
C LEU A 72 13.33 -10.66 -13.02
N LEU A 73 13.43 -10.06 -14.21
CA LEU A 73 12.67 -10.48 -15.41
C LEU A 73 13.37 -11.57 -16.24
N THR A 74 14.66 -11.79 -16.01
CA THR A 74 15.49 -12.73 -16.79
C THR A 74 15.37 -14.18 -16.37
N MET A 75 14.71 -14.52 -15.26
CA MET A 75 14.64 -15.92 -14.79
C MET A 75 13.34 -16.65 -15.12
N ALA A 76 12.25 -15.95 -15.44
CA ALA A 76 10.95 -16.61 -15.66
C ALA A 76 10.47 -16.64 -17.12
N THR A 77 10.87 -15.68 -17.96
CA THR A 77 10.25 -15.48 -19.30
C THR A 77 11.19 -15.62 -20.52
N PRO A 78 12.53 -15.46 -20.46
CA PRO A 78 13.33 -15.46 -21.69
C PRO A 78 13.36 -16.81 -22.41
N ALA A 79 13.07 -17.92 -21.73
CA ALA A 79 13.01 -19.24 -22.36
C ALA A 79 11.82 -19.42 -23.33
N LEU A 80 10.79 -18.58 -23.23
CA LEU A 80 9.52 -18.76 -23.98
C LEU A 80 9.31 -17.75 -25.13
N LEU A 81 10.12 -16.69 -25.21
CA LEU A 81 9.91 -15.57 -26.15
C LEU A 81 10.93 -15.57 -27.31
N PRO A 82 10.50 -15.38 -28.57
CA PRO A 82 11.39 -15.20 -29.72
C PRO A 82 12.35 -14.00 -29.54
N GLU A 83 13.62 -14.16 -29.96
CA GLU A 83 14.69 -13.15 -29.90
C GLU A 83 14.29 -11.78 -30.50
N ARG A 84 13.35 -11.77 -31.46
CA ARG A 84 12.87 -10.57 -32.15
C ARG A 84 11.92 -9.70 -31.32
N ILE A 85 11.14 -10.30 -30.40
CA ILE A 85 10.08 -9.62 -29.64
C ILE A 85 10.58 -9.23 -28.24
N ARG A 86 11.60 -9.92 -27.72
CA ARG A 86 12.16 -9.73 -26.38
C ARG A 86 12.50 -8.25 -26.05
N PRO A 87 13.15 -7.47 -26.93
CA PRO A 87 13.46 -6.06 -26.63
C PRO A 87 12.20 -5.19 -26.49
N TRP A 88 11.19 -5.44 -27.32
CA TRP A 88 9.92 -4.71 -27.30
C TRP A 88 9.08 -5.03 -26.07
N ALA A 89 9.01 -6.32 -25.70
CA ALA A 89 8.33 -6.76 -24.48
C ALA A 89 8.95 -6.10 -23.24
N HIS A 90 10.29 -6.04 -23.15
CA HIS A 90 10.99 -5.41 -22.03
C HIS A 90 10.75 -3.90 -21.97
N ILE A 91 10.74 -3.20 -23.11
CA ILE A 91 10.44 -1.77 -23.18
C ILE A 91 8.99 -1.49 -22.73
N LEU A 92 8.03 -2.29 -23.20
CA LEU A 92 6.61 -2.15 -22.84
C LEU A 92 6.38 -2.38 -21.34
N THR A 93 6.90 -3.48 -20.79
CA THR A 93 6.74 -3.80 -19.36
C THR A 93 7.44 -2.79 -18.46
N SER A 94 8.63 -2.33 -18.85
CA SER A 94 9.36 -1.27 -18.12
C SER A 94 8.60 0.07 -18.18
N GLY A 95 8.02 0.41 -19.33
CA GLY A 95 7.20 1.62 -19.48
C GLY A 95 5.93 1.56 -18.62
N LEU A 96 5.21 0.45 -18.65
CA LEU A 96 4.00 0.25 -17.84
C LEU A 96 4.33 0.27 -16.34
N ALA A 97 5.39 -0.42 -15.92
CA ALA A 97 5.87 -0.39 -14.54
C ALA A 97 6.28 1.03 -14.11
N ALA A 98 7.01 1.76 -14.95
CA ALA A 98 7.36 3.16 -14.68
C ALA A 98 6.11 4.03 -14.56
N GLY A 99 5.10 3.84 -15.40
CA GLY A 99 3.82 4.53 -15.31
C GLY A 99 3.11 4.31 -13.97
N ILE A 100 3.01 3.04 -13.53
CA ILE A 100 2.43 2.70 -12.21
C ILE A 100 3.22 3.36 -11.08
N VAL A 101 4.56 3.27 -11.12
CA VAL A 101 5.42 3.87 -10.10
C VAL A 101 5.29 5.40 -10.07
N VAL A 102 5.13 6.06 -11.22
CA VAL A 102 4.89 7.51 -11.27
C VAL A 102 3.49 7.85 -10.76
N SER A 103 2.47 7.02 -10.98
CA SER A 103 1.16 7.22 -10.34
C SER A 103 1.27 7.17 -8.81
N LEU A 104 2.01 6.20 -8.28
CA LEU A 104 2.27 6.08 -6.83
C LEU A 104 3.11 7.26 -6.30
N LEU A 105 4.07 7.75 -7.08
CA LEU A 105 4.83 8.97 -6.76
C LEU A 105 3.91 10.18 -6.59
N LEU A 106 2.96 10.39 -7.50
CA LEU A 106 2.03 11.52 -7.44
C LEU A 106 1.10 11.41 -6.23
N ALA A 107 0.52 10.22 -5.97
CA ALA A 107 -0.28 9.97 -4.77
C ALA A 107 0.54 10.18 -3.48
N SER A 108 1.81 9.79 -3.50
CA SER A 108 2.76 10.00 -2.40
C SER A 108 3.12 11.48 -2.18
N VAL A 109 2.97 12.35 -3.17
CA VAL A 109 3.13 13.80 -2.98
C VAL A 109 1.85 14.40 -2.39
N GLU A 110 0.68 13.87 -2.77
CA GLU A 110 -0.60 14.28 -2.22
C GLU A 110 -0.70 13.98 -0.72
N ILE A 111 -0.30 12.77 -0.28
CA ILE A 111 -0.29 12.42 1.14
C ILE A 111 0.60 13.37 1.97
N ILE A 112 1.74 13.80 1.44
CA ILE A 112 2.63 14.78 2.10
C ILE A 112 1.96 16.14 2.23
N ARG A 113 1.15 16.56 1.26
CA ARG A 113 0.40 17.81 1.35
C ARG A 113 -0.68 17.72 2.44
N VAL A 114 -1.41 16.61 2.47
CA VAL A 114 -2.42 16.34 3.51
C VAL A 114 -1.78 16.32 4.91
N ASP A 115 -0.63 15.67 5.08
CA ASP A 115 0.08 15.62 6.38
C ASP A 115 0.66 16.97 6.80
N ARG A 116 1.01 17.84 5.85
CA ARG A 116 1.46 19.21 6.15
C ARG A 116 0.31 20.09 6.62
N GLU A 117 -0.87 19.93 6.04
CA GLU A 117 -2.08 20.66 6.43
C GLU A 117 -2.62 20.19 7.78
N SER A 118 -2.49 18.89 8.09
CA SER A 118 -2.93 18.33 9.37
C SER A 118 -2.04 18.72 10.55
N GLY A 119 -0.77 19.07 10.30
CA GLY A 119 0.20 19.41 11.34
C GLY A 119 0.59 18.24 12.26
N ALA A 120 0.33 17.00 11.83
CA ALA A 120 0.59 15.81 12.64
C ALA A 120 2.09 15.62 12.92
N THR A 121 2.42 15.28 14.17
CA THR A 121 3.78 14.98 14.61
C THR A 121 3.92 13.54 15.09
N VAL A 122 5.03 12.91 14.71
CA VAL A 122 5.56 11.66 15.28
C VAL A 122 6.19 11.93 16.65
N ALA A 123 6.71 10.88 17.28
CA ALA A 123 7.63 10.94 18.41
C ALA A 123 8.68 12.06 18.27
N TRP A 124 8.94 12.74 19.40
CA TRP A 124 9.92 13.82 19.52
C TRP A 124 9.61 15.08 18.70
N GLY A 125 8.34 15.31 18.35
CA GLY A 125 7.91 16.54 17.69
C GLY A 125 8.29 16.61 16.21
N ILE A 126 8.72 15.49 15.62
CA ILE A 126 9.07 15.41 14.21
C ILE A 126 7.77 15.37 13.38
N PRO A 127 7.55 16.28 12.43
CA PRO A 127 6.37 16.22 11.57
C PRO A 127 6.30 14.92 10.75
N VAL A 128 5.10 14.32 10.66
CA VAL A 128 4.88 13.06 9.93
C VAL A 128 5.35 13.15 8.48
N TRP A 129 5.13 14.29 7.82
CA TRP A 129 5.52 14.48 6.42
C TRP A 129 7.02 14.32 6.18
N ILE A 130 7.88 14.62 7.17
CA ILE A 130 9.33 14.40 7.07
C ILE A 130 9.62 12.90 7.08
N ALA A 131 8.94 12.18 7.97
CA ALA A 131 9.12 10.74 8.12
C ALA A 131 8.60 9.97 6.89
N VAL A 132 7.56 10.47 6.22
CA VAL A 132 6.96 9.88 5.00
C VAL A 132 7.64 10.37 3.72
N ALA A 133 8.46 11.43 3.76
CA ALA A 133 9.13 12.01 2.59
C ALA A 133 10.06 11.06 1.82
N ILE A 134 10.43 9.91 2.40
CA ILE A 134 11.18 8.87 1.69
C ILE A 134 10.37 8.21 0.57
N MET A 135 9.04 8.15 0.68
CA MET A 135 8.16 7.54 -0.31
C MET A 135 8.28 8.19 -1.70
N PRO A 136 8.11 9.52 -1.87
CA PRO A 136 8.25 10.14 -3.19
C PRO A 136 9.68 10.03 -3.71
N VAL A 137 10.69 10.15 -2.84
CA VAL A 137 12.09 10.00 -3.24
C VAL A 137 12.35 8.59 -3.77
N GLY A 138 11.87 7.56 -3.06
CA GLY A 138 12.02 6.17 -3.43
C GLY A 138 11.30 5.83 -4.75
N PHE A 139 10.04 6.24 -4.91
CA PHE A 139 9.31 6.03 -6.16
C PHE A 139 9.95 6.77 -7.35
N LEU A 140 10.44 8.00 -7.15
CA LEU A 140 11.16 8.74 -8.19
C LEU A 140 12.43 8.00 -8.63
N LEU A 141 13.21 7.50 -7.68
CA LEU A 141 14.43 6.73 -7.97
C LEU A 141 14.10 5.42 -8.70
N ILE A 142 13.05 4.71 -8.30
CA ILE A 142 12.60 3.47 -8.94
C ILE A 142 12.14 3.76 -10.38
N ALA A 143 11.32 4.79 -10.60
CA ALA A 143 10.86 5.18 -11.94
C ALA A 143 12.03 5.54 -12.85
N ALA A 144 12.97 6.35 -12.36
CA ALA A 144 14.17 6.73 -13.11
C ALA A 144 15.02 5.49 -13.48
N ARG A 145 15.20 4.55 -12.54
CA ARG A 145 15.95 3.30 -12.77
C ARG A 145 15.23 2.41 -13.81
N LEU A 146 13.90 2.30 -13.76
CA LEU A 146 13.12 1.51 -14.73
C LEU A 146 13.26 2.04 -16.16
N ILE A 147 13.14 3.35 -16.36
CA ILE A 147 13.27 3.97 -17.69
C ILE A 147 14.71 3.84 -18.22
N TRP A 148 15.70 4.06 -17.35
CA TRP A 148 17.11 4.02 -17.75
C TRP A 148 17.54 2.61 -18.17
N ASN A 149 17.03 1.59 -17.48
CA ASN A 149 17.30 0.18 -17.76
C ASN A 149 16.37 -0.42 -18.84
N ALA A 150 15.39 0.34 -19.35
CA ALA A 150 14.41 -0.18 -20.30
C ALA A 150 15.02 -0.60 -21.64
N ALA A 151 16.03 0.13 -22.13
CA ALA A 151 16.73 -0.17 -23.37
C ALA A 151 18.16 0.39 -23.40
N PRO A 152 19.10 -0.26 -24.12
CA PRO A 152 20.46 0.25 -24.33
C PRO A 152 20.48 1.49 -25.24
N ALA A 153 19.53 1.60 -26.18
CA ALA A 153 19.42 2.74 -27.08
C ALA A 153 18.51 3.84 -26.51
N TRP A 154 18.91 5.10 -26.71
CA TRP A 154 18.13 6.29 -26.30
C TRP A 154 16.71 6.31 -26.85
N ARG A 155 16.50 5.78 -28.06
CA ARG A 155 15.16 5.67 -28.68
C ARG A 155 14.23 4.73 -27.89
N GLY A 156 14.74 3.61 -27.39
CA GLY A 156 13.96 2.68 -26.58
C GLY A 156 13.63 3.25 -25.20
N ARG A 157 14.53 4.06 -24.62
CA ARG A 157 14.25 4.81 -23.38
C ARG A 157 13.16 5.84 -23.58
N GLY A 158 13.17 6.55 -24.72
CA GLY A 158 12.11 7.49 -25.10
C GLY A 158 10.73 6.81 -25.20
N ILE A 159 10.67 5.61 -25.79
CA ILE A 159 9.42 4.83 -25.87
C ILE A 159 8.95 4.37 -24.49
N ALA A 160 9.85 3.86 -23.64
CA ALA A 160 9.49 3.50 -22.26
C ALA A 160 9.04 4.72 -21.45
N ALA A 161 9.61 5.89 -21.71
CA ALA A 161 9.23 7.14 -21.07
C ALA A 161 7.81 7.59 -21.43
N LEU A 162 7.21 7.10 -22.53
CA LEU A 162 5.78 7.29 -22.79
C LEU A 162 4.92 6.66 -21.68
N GLY A 163 5.42 5.65 -20.97
CA GLY A 163 4.76 5.13 -19.77
C GLY A 163 4.55 6.17 -18.68
N LEU A 164 5.34 7.26 -18.63
CA LEU A 164 5.17 8.34 -17.65
C LEU A 164 3.92 9.16 -17.90
N SER A 165 3.38 9.14 -19.13
CA SER A 165 2.09 9.76 -19.40
C SER A 165 0.92 8.91 -18.90
N LEU A 166 1.13 7.69 -18.40
CA LEU A 166 0.07 6.82 -17.88
C LEU A 166 -0.75 7.47 -16.75
N PRO A 167 -0.15 8.08 -15.71
CA PRO A 167 -0.93 8.84 -14.73
C PRO A 167 -1.71 10.02 -15.33
N ALA A 168 -1.15 10.71 -16.32
CA ALA A 168 -1.87 11.77 -17.03
C ALA A 168 -3.04 11.20 -17.85
N LEU A 169 -2.90 10.03 -18.47
CA LEU A 169 -3.98 9.33 -19.16
C LEU A 169 -5.09 8.92 -18.17
N ILE A 170 -4.74 8.37 -17.01
CA ILE A 170 -5.70 8.03 -15.94
C ILE A 170 -6.42 9.30 -15.46
N GLY A 171 -5.69 10.41 -15.27
CA GLY A 171 -6.26 11.70 -14.86
C GLY A 171 -7.08 12.42 -15.94
N LEU A 172 -6.82 12.14 -17.22
CA LEU A 172 -7.56 12.67 -18.38
C LEU A 172 -8.77 11.79 -18.77
N THR A 173 -8.94 10.62 -18.17
CA THR A 173 -10.07 9.72 -18.43
C THR A 173 -11.12 9.76 -17.31
N PRO A 174 -12.08 10.69 -17.34
CA PRO A 174 -13.38 10.47 -16.70
C PRO A 174 -14.21 9.39 -17.44
N ALA A 175 -13.56 8.44 -18.14
CA ALA A 175 -14.04 7.81 -19.38
C ALA A 175 -13.87 6.27 -19.45
N LEU A 176 -14.35 5.53 -18.43
CA LEU A 176 -14.87 4.18 -18.65
C LEU A 176 -16.40 4.29 -18.60
N THR A 177 -16.95 4.73 -19.73
CA THR A 177 -18.37 5.03 -19.94
C THR A 177 -18.89 4.09 -21.09
N ASP A 178 -20.13 3.61 -21.17
CA ASP A 178 -20.57 2.18 -21.14
C ASP A 178 -20.29 1.36 -22.42
N TRP A 179 -20.17 0.02 -22.37
CA TRP A 179 -19.17 -0.82 -23.11
C TRP A 179 -17.89 -1.04 -22.29
N LYS A 180 -17.73 -0.19 -21.27
CA LYS A 180 -17.17 -0.39 -19.93
C LYS A 180 -16.65 -1.78 -19.60
N LEU A 181 -17.54 -2.74 -19.33
CA LEU A 181 -17.14 -4.08 -18.88
C LEU A 181 -16.44 -4.90 -19.95
N LEU A 182 -16.61 -4.51 -21.20
CA LEU A 182 -16.00 -5.15 -22.35
C LEU A 182 -14.48 -4.89 -22.39
N LEU A 183 -14.02 -3.75 -21.83
CA LEU A 183 -12.62 -3.46 -21.49
C LEU A 183 -12.12 -4.20 -20.25
N ILE A 184 -13.00 -4.38 -19.27
CA ILE A 184 -12.66 -4.98 -17.99
C ILE A 184 -12.28 -6.44 -18.20
N ALA A 185 -13.08 -7.17 -18.98
CA ALA A 185 -12.89 -8.60 -19.21
C ALA A 185 -11.80 -8.93 -20.23
N LEU A 186 -11.67 -8.18 -21.33
CA LEU A 186 -10.65 -8.49 -22.33
C LEU A 186 -9.24 -8.06 -21.87
N GLY A 187 -9.17 -7.04 -21.00
CA GLY A 187 -7.96 -6.60 -20.30
C GLY A 187 -7.48 -7.58 -19.23
N SER A 188 -8.39 -8.22 -18.49
CA SER A 188 -8.00 -9.34 -17.60
C SER A 188 -7.52 -10.56 -18.40
N PHE A 189 -8.15 -10.84 -19.55
CA PHE A 189 -7.93 -11.99 -20.46
C PHE A 189 -6.56 -11.99 -21.18
N LEU A 190 -6.05 -10.85 -21.69
CA LEU A 190 -4.64 -10.78 -22.13
C LEU A 190 -3.66 -10.66 -20.96
N GLY A 191 -4.12 -10.11 -19.83
CA GLY A 191 -3.34 -9.89 -18.61
C GLY A 191 -2.86 -11.16 -17.94
N SER A 192 -3.57 -12.28 -18.14
CA SER A 192 -3.15 -13.58 -17.61
C SER A 192 -2.48 -14.48 -18.65
N VAL A 193 -2.85 -14.44 -19.93
CA VAL A 193 -2.50 -15.50 -20.92
C VAL A 193 -1.10 -15.36 -21.54
N LEU A 194 -0.52 -14.18 -21.56
CA LEU A 194 0.88 -13.99 -21.97
C LEU A 194 1.84 -14.15 -20.78
N THR A 195 1.33 -14.66 -19.65
CA THR A 195 1.83 -14.35 -18.31
C THR A 195 1.69 -15.56 -17.36
N PRO A 196 2.66 -15.80 -16.45
CA PRO A 196 2.49 -16.71 -15.31
C PRO A 196 2.20 -15.91 -14.01
N VAL A 197 0.94 -15.52 -13.77
CA VAL A 197 0.53 -14.59 -12.69
C VAL A 197 -0.15 -15.31 -11.51
N ASN A 198 -0.03 -14.84 -10.24
CA ASN A 198 -0.91 -15.27 -9.12
C ASN A 198 -2.31 -14.65 -9.30
N GLU A 199 -3.27 -15.52 -9.58
CA GLU A 199 -4.56 -15.21 -10.16
C GLU A 199 -5.53 -14.52 -9.19
N ALA A 200 -5.24 -14.51 -7.89
CA ALA A 200 -6.19 -14.10 -6.84
C ALA A 200 -6.66 -12.63 -6.95
N LEU A 201 -5.78 -11.73 -7.39
CA LEU A 201 -6.13 -10.31 -7.55
C LEU A 201 -6.65 -9.98 -8.94
N ILE A 202 -6.24 -10.74 -9.95
CA ILE A 202 -6.91 -10.70 -11.26
C ILE A 202 -8.42 -10.98 -11.03
N LEU A 203 -8.70 -11.97 -10.17
CA LEU A 203 -10.02 -12.47 -9.79
C LEU A 203 -10.86 -11.50 -8.94
N LEU A 204 -10.30 -10.77 -7.97
CA LEU A 204 -11.13 -9.92 -7.07
C LEU A 204 -11.62 -8.63 -7.75
N MET A 205 -10.83 -8.11 -8.69
CA MET A 205 -11.12 -6.85 -9.37
C MET A 205 -11.99 -7.03 -10.60
N ALA A 206 -11.89 -8.16 -11.30
CA ALA A 206 -12.94 -8.51 -12.26
C ALA A 206 -14.30 -8.65 -11.53
N GLY A 207 -14.29 -9.16 -10.30
CA GLY A 207 -15.47 -9.39 -9.45
C GLY A 207 -16.21 -8.13 -8.97
N ALA A 208 -15.53 -7.12 -8.42
CA ALA A 208 -16.18 -5.88 -7.94
C ALA A 208 -16.80 -5.06 -9.09
N VAL A 209 -16.15 -5.12 -10.23
CA VAL A 209 -16.52 -4.40 -11.43
C VAL A 209 -17.73 -5.06 -12.14
N GLY A 210 -17.90 -6.38 -12.02
CA GLY A 210 -19.07 -7.14 -12.50
C GLY A 210 -20.35 -7.00 -11.66
N ILE A 211 -20.26 -6.54 -10.41
CA ILE A 211 -21.41 -6.41 -9.51
C ILE A 211 -22.07 -5.03 -9.62
N LEU A 212 -21.28 -3.95 -9.72
CA LEU A 212 -21.82 -2.59 -9.72
C LEU A 212 -22.45 -2.20 -11.06
N LEU A 213 -21.99 -2.80 -12.16
CA LEU A 213 -22.54 -2.56 -13.49
C LEU A 213 -23.76 -3.46 -13.82
N TYR A 214 -24.03 -4.56 -13.08
CA TYR A 214 -25.12 -5.54 -13.31
C TYR A 214 -26.00 -5.90 -12.07
N GLY A 215 -25.82 -5.22 -10.93
CA GLY A 215 -26.61 -5.47 -9.70
C GLY A 215 -28.07 -4.99 -9.78
N PRO A 216 -29.04 -5.65 -9.10
CA PRO A 216 -30.48 -5.32 -9.20
C PRO A 216 -30.76 -3.88 -8.77
N PRO A 217 -31.85 -3.25 -9.26
CA PRO A 217 -32.12 -1.83 -9.01
C PRO A 217 -32.08 -1.55 -7.53
N PHE A 218 -31.61 -0.35 -7.18
CA PHE A 218 -31.40 0.21 -5.83
C PHE A 218 -32.54 -0.11 -4.82
N GLN A 219 -33.74 -0.48 -5.27
CA GLN A 219 -34.85 -1.02 -4.48
C GLN A 219 -34.62 -2.40 -3.81
N ARG A 220 -33.86 -3.34 -4.37
CA ARG A 220 -33.57 -4.66 -3.73
C ARG A 220 -32.52 -4.53 -2.65
N LEU A 221 -31.51 -3.68 -2.87
CA LEU A 221 -30.53 -3.27 -1.86
C LEU A 221 -31.19 -2.45 -0.76
N ARG A 222 -32.13 -1.55 -1.10
CA ARG A 222 -32.96 -0.82 -0.12
C ARG A 222 -33.92 -1.74 0.65
N LYS A 223 -34.50 -2.79 0.05
CA LYS A 223 -35.32 -3.80 0.75
C LYS A 223 -34.47 -4.74 1.62
N GLY A 224 -33.26 -5.07 1.18
CA GLY A 224 -32.27 -5.81 1.97
C GLY A 224 -31.80 -4.99 3.17
N LEU A 225 -31.38 -3.75 2.95
CA LEU A 225 -31.03 -2.79 4.01
C LEU A 225 -32.22 -2.44 4.91
N ALA A 226 -33.44 -2.33 4.39
CA ALA A 226 -34.64 -2.14 5.21
C ALA A 226 -35.01 -3.39 6.03
N ALA A 227 -34.82 -4.60 5.50
CA ALA A 227 -34.97 -5.84 6.27
C ALA A 227 -33.86 -6.00 7.31
N PHE A 228 -32.64 -5.52 7.01
CA PHE A 228 -31.49 -5.52 7.89
C PHE A 228 -31.56 -4.45 8.99
N LEU A 229 -32.18 -3.29 8.70
CA LEU A 229 -32.49 -2.20 9.63
C LEU A 229 -33.80 -2.46 10.41
N ALA A 230 -34.71 -3.29 9.87
CA ALA A 230 -35.92 -3.73 10.58
C ALA A 230 -35.67 -4.92 11.52
N LEU A 231 -34.62 -5.72 11.29
CA LEU A 231 -34.24 -6.83 12.15
C LEU A 231 -33.82 -6.43 13.58
N PRO A 232 -33.08 -5.31 13.82
CA PRO A 232 -32.84 -4.83 15.18
C PRO A 232 -34.09 -4.17 15.79
N LEU A 233 -35.08 -3.77 14.98
CA LEU A 233 -36.32 -3.15 15.47
C LEU A 233 -37.34 -4.19 15.93
N SER A 234 -37.35 -5.40 15.35
CA SER A 234 -38.18 -6.53 15.81
C SER A 234 -37.56 -7.36 16.94
N LEU A 235 -36.28 -7.12 17.29
CA LEU A 235 -35.60 -7.70 18.46
C LEU A 235 -35.35 -6.69 19.58
N ALA A 236 -35.80 -5.43 19.42
CA ALA A 236 -35.86 -4.43 20.48
C ALA A 236 -36.87 -4.78 21.62
N ALA A 237 -37.45 -5.98 21.58
CA ALA A 237 -38.27 -6.55 22.65
C ALA A 237 -37.51 -7.66 23.40
N GLY A 238 -36.34 -7.36 23.96
CA GLY A 238 -35.72 -8.22 24.99
C GLY A 238 -34.22 -8.03 25.18
N PRO A 239 -33.69 -8.10 26.43
CA PRO A 239 -32.26 -8.05 26.68
C PRO A 239 -31.67 -9.45 26.47
N ALA A 240 -30.93 -9.67 25.38
CA ALA A 240 -30.24 -10.96 25.18
C ALA A 240 -28.96 -10.82 24.35
N LEU A 241 -27.92 -11.48 24.87
CA LEU A 241 -26.56 -11.80 24.39
C LEU A 241 -26.19 -11.44 22.92
N PRO A 242 -24.92 -11.04 22.67
CA PRO A 242 -24.43 -10.77 21.32
C PRO A 242 -24.61 -12.00 20.42
N THR A 243 -25.44 -11.85 19.37
CA THR A 243 -25.59 -12.89 18.36
C THR A 243 -24.33 -12.95 17.49
N PRO A 244 -23.87 -14.12 17.03
CA PRO A 244 -22.69 -14.25 16.18
C PRO A 244 -22.74 -13.36 14.92
N ALA A 245 -23.94 -13.13 14.39
CA ALA A 245 -24.17 -12.23 13.27
C ALA A 245 -23.88 -10.76 13.61
N SER A 246 -24.30 -10.28 14.80
CA SER A 246 -24.02 -8.91 15.24
C SER A 246 -22.52 -8.68 15.45
N LEU A 247 -21.82 -9.65 16.03
CA LEU A 247 -20.35 -9.61 16.17
C LEU A 247 -19.68 -9.61 14.79
N ALA A 248 -20.06 -10.53 13.90
CA ALA A 248 -19.49 -10.61 12.56
C ALA A 248 -19.65 -9.29 11.80
N LEU A 249 -20.79 -8.60 11.94
CA LEU A 249 -21.04 -7.32 11.26
C LEU A 249 -20.25 -6.16 11.86
N VAL A 250 -20.10 -6.11 13.18
CA VAL A 250 -19.27 -5.09 13.85
C VAL A 250 -17.80 -5.27 13.47
N PHE A 251 -17.30 -6.50 13.49
CA PHE A 251 -15.93 -6.80 13.10
C PHE A 251 -15.69 -6.69 11.59
N LEU A 252 -16.70 -6.98 10.75
CA LEU A 252 -16.61 -6.76 9.30
C LEU A 252 -16.63 -5.27 8.95
N LYS A 253 -17.48 -4.47 9.61
CA LYS A 253 -17.50 -3.00 9.49
C LYS A 253 -16.17 -2.41 9.95
N ALA A 254 -15.66 -2.86 11.09
CA ALA A 254 -14.36 -2.46 11.58
C ALA A 254 -13.25 -2.86 10.59
N GLY A 255 -13.17 -4.12 10.16
CA GLY A 255 -12.14 -4.62 9.25
C GLY A 255 -12.20 -4.04 7.83
N SER A 256 -13.37 -3.61 7.36
CA SER A 256 -13.51 -2.95 6.05
C SER A 256 -13.19 -1.45 6.08
N LEU A 257 -13.31 -0.80 7.26
CA LEU A 257 -13.04 0.63 7.44
C LEU A 257 -11.67 0.91 8.07
N LEU A 258 -11.05 -0.08 8.72
CA LEU A 258 -9.72 0.02 9.31
C LEU A 258 -8.64 -0.28 8.27
N PHE A 259 -8.05 0.77 7.73
CA PHE A 259 -6.72 0.72 7.11
C PHE A 259 -5.74 1.47 8.01
N GLY A 260 -4.98 0.76 8.86
CA GLY A 260 -4.00 1.39 9.76
C GLY A 260 -3.63 0.54 10.98
N THR A 261 -2.62 1.00 11.73
CA THR A 261 -2.16 0.35 12.97
C THR A 261 -3.25 0.34 14.05
N GLY A 262 -3.25 -0.69 14.92
CA GLY A 262 -4.33 -1.01 15.88
C GLY A 262 -4.86 0.11 16.79
N PHE A 263 -4.21 1.27 16.90
CA PHE A 263 -4.74 2.43 17.62
C PHE A 263 -6.02 3.02 17.03
N VAL A 264 -6.25 2.86 15.72
CA VAL A 264 -7.47 3.36 15.05
C VAL A 264 -8.70 2.53 15.41
N ILE A 265 -8.51 1.30 15.92
CA ILE A 265 -9.63 0.42 16.31
C ILE A 265 -10.39 0.94 17.52
N ILE A 266 -9.72 1.62 18.44
CA ILE A 266 -10.28 2.07 19.72
C ILE A 266 -11.39 3.10 19.49
N PRO A 267 -11.18 4.23 18.80
CA PRO A 267 -12.24 5.22 18.58
C PRO A 267 -13.37 4.71 17.67
N LEU A 268 -13.14 3.66 16.87
CA LEU A 268 -14.13 3.08 15.95
C LEU A 268 -14.97 1.96 16.57
N LEU A 269 -14.37 1.09 17.39
CA LEU A 269 -15.07 -0.02 18.05
C LEU A 269 -15.59 0.34 19.43
N ALA A 270 -14.91 1.18 20.21
CA ALA A 270 -15.32 1.48 21.58
C ALA A 270 -16.75 2.06 21.68
N PRO A 271 -17.18 3.02 20.83
CA PRO A 271 -18.54 3.57 20.91
C PRO A 271 -19.62 2.53 20.55
N ASP A 272 -19.32 1.66 19.58
CA ASP A 272 -20.25 0.61 19.16
C ASP A 272 -20.35 -0.47 20.25
N VAL A 273 -19.22 -0.96 20.78
CA VAL A 273 -19.16 -2.11 21.69
C VAL A 273 -19.53 -1.75 23.14
N VAL A 274 -19.11 -0.58 23.64
CA VAL A 274 -19.27 -0.16 25.05
C VAL A 274 -20.51 0.69 25.24
N GLU A 275 -20.77 1.65 24.37
CA GLU A 275 -21.84 2.64 24.56
C GLU A 275 -23.15 2.21 23.88
N THR A 276 -23.07 1.74 22.64
CA THR A 276 -24.25 1.39 21.82
C THR A 276 -24.80 0.01 22.19
N TYR A 277 -23.96 -1.02 22.10
CA TYR A 277 -24.38 -2.41 22.34
C TYR A 277 -24.21 -2.87 23.80
N ARG A 278 -23.43 -2.14 24.62
CA ARG A 278 -23.14 -2.44 26.03
C ARG A 278 -22.71 -3.89 26.27
N TRP A 279 -21.96 -4.46 25.34
CA TRP A 279 -21.52 -5.87 25.43
C TRP A 279 -20.39 -6.08 26.44
N MET A 280 -19.64 -5.02 26.73
CA MET A 280 -18.53 -5.02 27.69
C MET A 280 -18.35 -3.62 28.26
N THR A 281 -17.82 -3.56 29.47
CA THR A 281 -17.52 -2.29 30.12
C THR A 281 -16.31 -1.63 29.48
N GLN A 282 -16.16 -0.31 29.66
CA GLN A 282 -15.01 0.43 29.15
C GLN A 282 -13.69 -0.18 29.65
N LYS A 283 -13.66 -0.67 30.90
CA LYS A 283 -12.51 -1.31 31.50
C LYS A 283 -12.17 -2.65 30.84
N GLU A 284 -13.17 -3.51 30.61
CA GLU A 284 -12.98 -4.80 29.92
C GLU A 284 -12.57 -4.63 28.46
N PHE A 285 -13.09 -3.62 27.77
CA PHE A 285 -12.68 -3.31 26.39
C PHE A 285 -11.21 -2.88 26.33
N PHE A 286 -10.77 -1.99 27.23
CA PHE A 286 -9.37 -1.58 27.29
C PHE A 286 -8.45 -2.72 27.70
N ASP A 287 -8.84 -3.54 28.68
CA ASP A 287 -8.07 -4.71 29.10
C ASP A 287 -7.92 -5.70 27.91
N GLY A 288 -8.98 -5.93 27.14
CA GLY A 288 -8.95 -6.77 25.94
C GLY A 288 -8.02 -6.23 24.84
N VAL A 289 -8.07 -4.93 24.56
CA VAL A 289 -7.17 -4.30 23.56
C VAL A 289 -5.71 -4.31 24.02
N THR A 290 -5.44 -4.24 25.33
CA THR A 290 -4.07 -4.32 25.85
C THR A 290 -3.46 -5.72 25.82
N LEU A 291 -4.30 -6.76 25.75
CA LEU A 291 -3.85 -8.16 25.64
C LEU A 291 -3.45 -8.56 24.20
N GLY A 292 -3.88 -7.79 23.19
CA GLY A 292 -3.54 -8.00 21.77
C GLY A 292 -4.60 -8.76 20.99
#